data_AF-A0AAU9SZW4-F1
#
_entry.id   AF-A0AAU9SZW4-F1
#
_cell.length_a   1.000
_cell.length_b   1.000
_cell.length_c   1.000
_cell.angle_alpha   90.00
_cell.angle_beta   90.00
_cell.angle_gamma   90.00
#
_symmetry.space_group_name_H-M   'P 1'
#
loop_
_entity.id
_entity.type
_entity.pdbx_description
1 polymer ?
#
loop_
_entity_poly.entity_id
_entity_poly.type
_entity_poly.pdbx_seq_one_letter_code
_entity_poly.pdbx_strand_id
1 'polypeptide(L)'
;MANFCLILCVLAASWAIVAAEHQGNSPAQPPAAAPGSGDVNCTGLIYNMVDCVPYVAVGGSDEVPEPLCCNGLKEVVETDVDCVCEALKSTADLGIDVNMTSAEGVVSACGLSASPISACNRK
;
A
#
# COMPACT_ATOMS: atom_id res chain seq x y z
N MET A 1 -12.69 30.67 4.05
CA MET A 1 -13.82 30.33 4.95
C MET A 1 -14.90 29.44 4.32
N ALA A 2 -15.02 29.33 2.99
CA ALA A 2 -15.99 28.43 2.34
C ALA A 2 -15.57 26.93 2.31
N ASN A 3 -14.26 26.66 2.29
CA ASN A 3 -13.74 25.29 2.13
C ASN A 3 -13.85 24.43 3.40
N PHE A 4 -13.82 25.07 4.59
CA PHE A 4 -13.95 24.36 5.87
C PHE A 4 -15.39 23.86 6.10
N CYS A 5 -16.38 24.53 5.50
CA CYS A 5 -17.79 24.16 5.59
C CYS A 5 -18.09 22.91 4.74
N LEU A 6 -17.46 22.78 3.56
CA LEU A 6 -17.59 21.60 2.72
C LEU A 6 -17.04 20.34 3.41
N ILE A 7 -15.91 20.44 4.09
CA ILE A 7 -15.28 19.31 4.79
C ILE A 7 -16.15 18.84 5.98
N LEU A 8 -16.79 19.77 6.71
CA LEU A 8 -17.73 19.45 7.78
C LEU A 8 -19.01 18.77 7.26
N CYS A 9 -19.50 19.15 6.08
CA CYS A 9 -20.69 18.54 5.48
C CYS A 9 -20.46 17.09 5.02
N VAL A 10 -19.25 16.76 4.53
CA VAL A 10 -18.92 15.41 4.07
C VAL A 10 -18.77 14.44 5.26
N LEU A 11 -18.23 14.90 6.38
CA LEU A 11 -18.04 14.09 7.59
C LEU A 11 -19.35 13.78 8.35
N ALA A 12 -20.41 14.56 8.13
CA ALA A 12 -21.71 14.36 8.77
C ALA A 12 -22.65 13.40 7.99
N ALA A 13 -22.27 12.96 6.79
CA ALA A 13 -23.15 12.17 5.90
C ALA A 13 -22.95 10.65 6.00
N SER A 14 -22.10 10.14 6.89
CA SER A 14 -21.69 8.73 6.90
C SER A 14 -22.31 7.86 8.01
N TRP A 15 -23.47 8.22 8.57
CA TRP A 15 -24.16 7.39 9.58
C TRP A 15 -25.62 7.09 9.21
N ALA A 16 -25.88 6.40 8.09
CA ALA A 16 -27.21 5.85 7.83
C ALA A 16 -27.22 4.70 6.80
N ILE A 17 -26.46 3.61 7.02
CA ILE A 17 -26.79 2.32 6.37
C ILE A 17 -26.57 1.17 7.36
N VAL A 18 -27.34 1.12 8.46
CA VAL A 18 -27.63 -0.13 9.19
C VAL A 18 -29.04 -0.05 9.81
N ALA A 19 -30.02 -0.68 9.15
CA ALA A 19 -31.23 -1.34 9.67
C ALA A 19 -32.16 -1.63 8.45
N ALA A 20 -32.23 -2.86 7.93
CA ALA A 20 -33.19 -3.92 8.32
C ALA A 20 -34.64 -3.54 7.89
N GLU A 21 -35.49 -4.27 7.13
CA GLU A 21 -35.71 -5.70 6.74
C GLU A 21 -36.66 -5.71 5.49
N HIS A 22 -36.91 -6.76 4.68
CA HIS A 22 -37.58 -8.02 5.01
C HIS A 22 -37.80 -8.91 3.72
N GLN A 23 -37.67 -10.25 3.85
CA GLN A 23 -38.35 -11.35 3.10
C GLN A 23 -37.84 -11.81 1.71
N GLY A 24 -37.17 -12.97 1.71
CA GLY A 24 -37.57 -14.15 0.93
C GLY A 24 -37.07 -14.32 -0.52
N ASN A 25 -35.94 -15.01 -0.71
CA ASN A 25 -35.79 -16.21 -1.55
C ASN A 25 -34.30 -16.57 -1.68
N SER A 26 -33.93 -17.81 -1.33
CA SER A 26 -32.67 -18.40 -1.78
C SER A 26 -32.81 -18.86 -3.24
N PRO A 27 -32.05 -18.32 -4.21
CA PRO A 27 -31.58 -19.12 -5.32
C PRO A 27 -30.33 -19.87 -4.85
N ALA A 28 -30.35 -21.20 -5.02
CA ALA A 28 -29.17 -22.04 -4.87
C ALA A 28 -27.99 -21.40 -5.61
N GLN A 29 -26.92 -21.07 -4.87
CA GLN A 29 -25.70 -20.54 -5.45
C GLN A 29 -25.07 -21.66 -6.31
N PRO A 30 -24.75 -21.41 -7.60
CA PRO A 30 -23.88 -22.32 -8.35
C PRO A 30 -22.52 -22.42 -7.65
N PRO A 31 -21.76 -23.51 -7.82
CA PRO A 31 -20.45 -23.65 -7.19
C PRO A 31 -19.63 -22.40 -7.46
N ALA A 32 -19.19 -21.76 -6.38
CA ALA A 32 -18.30 -20.62 -6.42
C ALA A 32 -17.18 -20.94 -7.42
N ALA A 33 -16.97 -20.04 -8.38
CA ALA A 33 -15.80 -20.09 -9.23
C ALA A 33 -14.59 -20.28 -8.30
N ALA A 34 -13.79 -21.31 -8.60
CA ALA A 34 -12.55 -21.57 -7.90
C ALA A 34 -11.74 -20.26 -7.79
N PRO A 35 -10.98 -20.04 -6.70
CA PRO A 35 -10.07 -18.91 -6.63
C PRO A 35 -9.24 -18.91 -7.91
N GLY A 36 -9.41 -17.85 -8.72
CA GLY A 36 -8.55 -17.63 -9.87
C GLY A 36 -7.10 -17.64 -9.42
N SER A 37 -6.24 -18.17 -10.28
CA SER A 37 -4.78 -18.14 -10.20
C SER A 37 -4.30 -16.96 -9.33
N GLY A 38 -3.72 -17.25 -8.17
CA GLY A 38 -3.51 -16.25 -7.13
C GLY A 38 -2.65 -15.07 -7.60
N ASP A 39 -3.30 -14.00 -8.05
CA ASP A 39 -2.69 -12.70 -8.22
C ASP A 39 -2.39 -12.16 -6.82
N VAL A 40 -1.11 -12.14 -6.45
CA VAL A 40 -0.64 -11.48 -5.23
C VAL A 40 -1.15 -10.04 -5.24
N ASN A 41 -1.98 -9.68 -4.26
CA ASN A 41 -2.57 -8.36 -4.16
C ASN A 41 -1.53 -7.37 -3.61
N CYS A 42 -0.65 -6.88 -4.49
CA CYS A 42 0.37 -5.90 -4.12
C CYS A 42 -0.22 -4.66 -3.47
N THR A 43 -1.44 -4.23 -3.82
CA THR A 43 -2.09 -3.07 -3.22
C THR A 43 -2.17 -3.15 -1.69
N GLY A 44 -2.51 -4.32 -1.11
CA GLY A 44 -2.56 -4.50 0.35
C GLY A 44 -1.17 -4.44 0.99
N LEU A 45 -0.20 -5.01 0.30
CA LEU A 45 1.20 -5.06 0.73
C LEU A 45 1.90 -3.71 0.65
N ILE A 46 1.58 -2.89 -0.36
CA ILE A 46 2.09 -1.52 -0.52
C ILE A 46 1.67 -0.64 0.65
N TYR A 47 0.47 -0.86 1.23
CA TYR A 47 0.05 -0.09 2.41
C TYR A 47 0.96 -0.31 3.62
N ASN A 48 1.57 -1.50 3.76
CA ASN A 48 2.52 -1.77 4.84
C ASN A 48 3.83 -0.99 4.68
N MET A 49 4.09 -0.39 3.50
CA MET A 49 5.30 0.39 3.19
C MET A 49 5.10 1.91 3.31
N VAL A 50 3.90 2.38 3.63
CA VAL A 50 3.61 3.83 3.66
C VAL A 50 4.50 4.55 4.66
N ASP A 51 4.85 3.88 5.77
CA ASP A 51 5.76 4.42 6.78
C ASP A 51 7.21 4.57 6.28
N CYS A 52 7.54 4.04 5.09
CA CYS A 52 8.87 4.24 4.48
C CYS A 52 9.00 5.57 3.75
N VAL A 53 7.88 6.20 3.35
CA VAL A 53 7.85 7.45 2.57
C VAL A 53 8.75 8.56 3.16
N PRO A 54 8.69 8.88 4.47
CA PRO A 54 9.48 10.00 5.00
C PRO A 54 11.00 9.77 4.97
N TYR A 55 11.46 8.53 4.78
CA TYR A 55 12.88 8.20 4.59
C TYR A 55 13.28 8.17 3.09
N VAL A 56 12.40 7.65 2.22
CA VAL A 56 12.72 7.47 0.79
C VAL A 56 12.42 8.69 -0.08
N ALA A 57 11.56 9.60 0.37
CA ALA A 57 11.17 10.78 -0.41
C ALA A 57 12.28 11.83 -0.46
N VAL A 58 12.38 12.55 -1.58
CA VAL A 58 13.26 13.73 -1.70
C VAL A 58 12.77 14.82 -0.74
N GLY A 59 13.67 15.29 0.14
CA GLY A 59 13.31 16.22 1.21
C GLY A 59 12.53 15.58 2.36
N GLY A 60 12.57 14.26 2.47
CA GLY A 60 12.06 13.50 3.60
C GLY A 60 12.66 13.96 4.95
N SER A 61 11.94 13.69 6.03
CA SER A 61 12.32 14.15 7.38
C SER A 61 13.17 13.14 8.14
N ASP A 62 13.18 11.87 7.72
CA ASP A 62 13.80 10.79 8.46
C ASP A 62 15.13 10.35 7.83
N GLU A 63 16.19 10.30 8.65
CA GLU A 63 17.50 9.78 8.26
C GLU A 63 17.66 8.28 8.51
N VAL A 64 16.67 7.66 9.18
CA VAL A 64 16.62 6.23 9.50
C VAL A 64 15.19 5.74 9.31
N PRO A 65 14.94 4.60 8.65
CA PRO A 65 13.58 4.09 8.47
C PRO A 65 12.97 3.68 9.81
N GLU A 66 11.68 3.97 9.99
CA GLU A 66 10.95 3.50 11.16
C GLU A 66 10.86 1.96 11.20
N PRO A 67 10.74 1.36 12.40
CA PRO A 67 10.58 -0.09 12.53
C PRO A 67 9.40 -0.65 11.72
N LEU A 68 8.31 0.12 11.61
CA LEU A 68 7.13 -0.25 10.81
C LEU A 68 7.45 -0.29 9.32
N CYS A 69 8.22 0.67 8.81
CA CYS A 69 8.74 0.63 7.44
C CYS A 69 9.51 -0.66 7.18
N CYS A 70 10.44 -1.03 8.06
CA CYS A 70 11.23 -2.25 7.88
C CYS A 70 10.39 -3.53 7.96
N ASN A 71 9.41 -3.58 8.85
CA ASN A 71 8.52 -4.74 8.96
C ASN A 71 7.64 -4.89 7.71
N GLY A 72 7.09 -3.78 7.21
CA GLY A 72 6.35 -3.77 5.95
C GLY A 72 7.21 -4.17 4.76
N LEU A 73 8.43 -3.63 4.66
CA LEU A 73 9.38 -4.00 3.62
C LEU A 73 9.71 -5.48 3.63
N LYS A 74 9.93 -6.04 4.82
CA LYS A 74 10.17 -7.47 4.99
C LYS A 74 8.97 -8.31 4.53
N GLU A 75 7.76 -7.95 4.95
CA GLU A 75 6.54 -8.70 4.61
C GLU A 75 6.28 -8.74 3.10
N VAL A 76 6.48 -7.62 2.40
CA VAL A 76 6.34 -7.57 0.95
C VAL A 76 7.41 -8.41 0.26
N VAL A 77 8.68 -8.26 0.65
CA VAL A 77 9.78 -9.04 0.04
C VAL A 77 9.62 -10.55 0.28
N GLU A 78 9.11 -10.95 1.45
CA GLU A 78 8.83 -12.35 1.77
C GLU A 78 7.62 -12.91 1.01
N THR A 79 6.66 -12.06 0.64
CA THR A 79 5.46 -12.47 -0.10
C THR A 79 5.70 -12.46 -1.60
N ASP A 80 6.07 -11.31 -2.17
CA ASP A 80 6.42 -11.15 -3.56
C ASP A 80 7.28 -9.88 -3.78
N VAL A 81 8.48 -10.08 -4.31
CA VAL A 81 9.46 -9.01 -4.55
C VAL A 81 9.01 -8.02 -5.63
N ASP A 82 8.17 -8.44 -6.58
CA ASP A 82 7.66 -7.58 -7.65
C ASP A 82 6.68 -6.52 -7.10
N CYS A 83 6.05 -6.78 -5.94
CA CYS A 83 5.21 -5.80 -5.26
C CYS A 83 6.00 -4.57 -4.77
N VAL A 84 7.32 -4.70 -4.53
CA VAL A 84 8.18 -3.55 -4.23
C VAL A 84 8.30 -2.62 -5.43
N CYS A 85 8.37 -3.18 -6.64
CA CYS A 85 8.43 -2.40 -7.87
C CYS A 85 7.11 -1.69 -8.15
N GLU A 86 5.99 -2.37 -7.90
CA GLU A 86 4.65 -1.77 -7.99
C GLU A 86 4.46 -0.66 -6.94
N ALA A 87 5.01 -0.82 -5.74
CA ALA A 87 5.01 0.22 -4.70
C ALA A 87 5.74 1.48 -5.16
N LEU A 88 6.95 1.32 -5.71
CA LEU A 88 7.75 2.43 -6.24
C LEU A 88 7.05 3.13 -7.40
N LYS A 89 6.47 2.36 -8.33
CA LYS A 89 5.68 2.90 -9.44
C LYS A 89 4.48 3.70 -8.93
N SER A 90 3.72 3.14 -7.99
CA SER A 90 2.57 3.79 -7.37
C SER A 90 2.97 5.09 -6.65
N THR A 91 4.14 5.10 -6.01
CA THR A 91 4.68 6.29 -5.32
C THR A 91 4.99 7.41 -6.30
N ALA A 92 5.57 7.08 -7.46
CA ALA A 92 5.80 8.02 -8.55
C ALA A 92 4.49 8.53 -9.19
N ASP A 93 3.51 7.65 -9.40
CA ASP A 93 2.17 8.02 -9.92
C ASP A 93 1.41 8.95 -8.95
N LEU A 94 1.69 8.85 -7.64
CA LEU A 94 1.19 9.77 -6.61
C LEU A 94 1.96 11.10 -6.53
N GLY A 95 3.00 11.27 -7.34
CA GLY A 95 3.82 12.49 -7.38
C GLY A 95 4.83 12.61 -6.24
N ILE A 96 5.13 11.53 -5.55
CA ILE A 96 6.16 11.48 -4.52
C ILE A 96 7.48 11.16 -5.22
N ASP A 97 8.41 12.12 -5.21
CA ASP A 97 9.73 11.93 -5.79
C ASP A 97 10.59 11.09 -4.82
N VAL A 98 11.10 9.97 -5.31
CA VAL A 98 11.88 9.03 -4.51
C VAL A 98 13.37 9.30 -4.71
N ASN A 99 14.09 9.52 -3.62
CA ASN A 99 15.54 9.54 -3.60
C ASN A 99 16.06 8.10 -3.75
N MET A 100 16.55 7.76 -4.94
CA MET A 100 17.02 6.40 -5.24
C MET A 100 18.14 5.93 -4.31
N THR A 101 19.02 6.83 -3.86
CA THR A 101 20.07 6.49 -2.87
C THR A 101 19.44 6.08 -1.54
N SER A 102 18.45 6.83 -1.06
CA SER A 102 17.72 6.47 0.17
C SER A 102 16.95 5.17 -0.03
N ALA A 103 16.31 4.97 -1.18
CA ALA A 103 15.56 3.76 -1.49
C ALA A 103 16.46 2.51 -1.43
N GLU A 104 17.66 2.55 -2.02
CA GLU A 104 18.67 1.48 -1.88
C GLU A 104 19.17 1.34 -0.43
N GLY A 105 19.25 2.46 0.29
CA GLY A 105 19.60 2.53 1.71
C GLY A 105 18.60 1.81 2.62
N VAL A 106 17.29 1.83 2.32
CA VAL A 106 16.24 1.20 3.15
C VAL A 106 16.55 -0.27 3.38
N VAL A 107 16.92 -0.96 2.30
CA VAL A 107 17.22 -2.40 2.31
C VAL A 107 18.33 -2.70 3.31
N SER A 108 19.41 -1.91 3.25
CA SER A 108 20.57 -2.06 4.13
C SER A 108 20.25 -1.68 5.57
N ALA A 109 19.51 -0.58 5.76
CA ALA A 109 19.10 -0.08 7.07
C ALA A 109 18.15 -1.06 7.79
N CYS A 110 17.31 -1.77 7.04
CA CYS A 110 16.40 -2.79 7.55
C CYS A 110 17.04 -4.19 7.65
N GLY A 111 18.32 -4.35 7.28
CA GLY A 111 19.04 -5.63 7.36
C GLY A 111 18.56 -6.69 6.37
N LEU A 112 17.98 -6.27 5.24
CA LEU A 112 17.52 -7.16 4.18
C LEU A 112 18.67 -7.46 3.21
N SER A 113 18.76 -8.70 2.74
CA SER A 113 19.90 -9.23 1.97
C SER A 113 19.75 -9.08 0.45
N ALA A 114 18.56 -8.73 -0.05
CA ALA A 114 18.29 -8.52 -1.47
C ALA A 114 17.96 -7.05 -1.72
N SER A 115 18.51 -6.46 -2.78
CA SER A 115 18.07 -5.15 -3.28
C SER A 115 16.89 -5.35 -4.24
N PRO A 116 15.62 -5.34 -3.76
CA PRO A 116 14.45 -5.49 -4.61
C PRO A 116 14.38 -4.40 -5.67
N ILE A 117 14.90 -3.21 -5.35
CA ILE A 117 14.86 -2.02 -6.22
C ILE A 117 15.69 -2.22 -7.49
N SER A 118 16.87 -2.84 -7.38
CA SER A 118 17.70 -3.12 -8.55
C SER A 118 17.04 -4.11 -9.52
N ALA A 119 16.09 -4.94 -9.05
CA ALA A 119 15.34 -5.87 -9.87
C ALA A 119 14.19 -5.20 -10.66
N CYS A 120 13.75 -4.00 -10.25
CA CYS A 120 12.60 -3.31 -10.85
C CYS A 120 12.81 -2.80 -12.29
N ASN A 121 14.05 -2.81 -12.79
CA ASN A 121 14.38 -2.46 -14.18
C ASN A 121 14.36 -3.67 -15.14
N ARG A 122 13.83 -4.82 -14.71
CA ARG A 122 13.73 -6.06 -15.51
C ARG A 122 12.31 -6.28 -16.06
N LYS A 123 11.68 -5.29 -16.70
CA LYS A 123 10.51 -5.56 -17.55
C LYS A 123 10.36 -4.56 -18.69
#